data_AF-A0A2D6L4K7-F1
#
_entry.id   AF-A0A2D6L4K7-F1
#
_cell.length_a   1.000
_cell.length_b   1.000
_cell.length_c   1.000
_cell.angle_alpha   90.00
_cell.angle_beta   90.00
_cell.angle_gamma   90.00
#
_symmetry.space_group_name_H-M   'P 1'
#
loop_
_entity.id
_entity.type
_entity.pdbx_description
1 polymer ?
#
loop_
_entity_poly.entity_id
_entity_poly.type
_entity_poly.pdbx_seq_one_letter_code
_entity_poly.pdbx_strand_id
1 'polypeptide(L)'
;MNPETKRFIEKHIQWIINEFRFENQKKKNPKKCSCYREDKCHNIEQLNCFLCYCPEYDNSVESGGCKINSIKGKWFVSGDKKIWDCSDCDYAHRREVVEKYLRKLFRLSD
;
A
#
# COMPACT_ATOMS: atom_id res chain seq x y z
N MET A 1 -13.60 -5.27 -22.07
CA MET A 1 -13.59 -6.52 -21.29
C MET A 1 -15.01 -7.05 -21.23
N ASN A 2 -15.25 -8.35 -21.40
CA ASN A 2 -16.61 -8.87 -21.30
C ASN A 2 -17.10 -8.87 -19.82
N PRO A 3 -18.43 -8.90 -19.56
CA PRO A 3 -18.97 -8.81 -18.21
C PRO A 3 -18.54 -9.95 -17.27
N GLU A 4 -18.34 -11.15 -17.80
CA GLU A 4 -17.93 -12.31 -17.00
C GLU A 4 -16.49 -12.16 -16.51
N THR A 5 -15.58 -11.78 -17.40
CA THR A 5 -14.19 -11.46 -17.06
C THR A 5 -14.12 -10.31 -16.05
N LYS A 6 -14.93 -9.25 -16.23
CA LYS A 6 -14.99 -8.13 -15.27
C LYS A 6 -15.36 -8.62 -13.87
N ARG A 7 -16.46 -9.37 -13.75
CA ARG A 7 -16.93 -9.94 -12.49
C ARG A 7 -15.91 -10.90 -11.87
N PHE A 8 -15.24 -11.72 -12.67
CA PHE A 8 -14.19 -12.61 -12.20
C PHE A 8 -13.01 -11.84 -11.59
N ILE A 9 -12.54 -10.79 -12.25
CA ILE A 9 -11.46 -9.94 -11.75
C ILE A 9 -11.90 -9.19 -10.49
N GLU A 10 -13.10 -8.61 -10.46
CA GLU A 10 -13.63 -7.92 -9.27
C GLU A 10 -13.65 -8.85 -8.05
N LYS A 11 -14.09 -10.10 -8.22
CA LYS A 11 -14.02 -11.12 -7.15
C LYS A 11 -12.59 -11.37 -6.68
N HIS A 12 -11.63 -11.42 -7.61
CA HIS A 12 -10.21 -11.62 -7.26
C HIS A 12 -9.58 -10.40 -6.60
N ILE A 13 -9.95 -9.18 -6.97
CA ILE A 13 -9.51 -7.96 -6.28
C ILE A 13 -9.94 -8.01 -4.81
N GLN A 14 -11.20 -8.36 -4.54
CA GLN A 14 -11.71 -8.48 -3.17
C GLN A 14 -11.01 -9.61 -2.40
N TRP A 15 -10.70 -10.73 -3.07
CA TRP A 15 -9.88 -11.79 -2.49
C TRP A 15 -8.47 -11.30 -2.12
N ILE A 16 -7.76 -10.61 -3.02
CA ILE A 16 -6.42 -10.05 -2.76
C ILE A 16 -6.47 -9.10 -1.56
N ILE A 17 -7.40 -8.14 -1.56
CA ILE A 17 -7.55 -7.18 -0.46
C ILE A 17 -7.73 -7.91 0.88
N ASN A 18 -8.59 -8.92 0.93
CA ASN A 18 -8.84 -9.66 2.17
C ASN A 18 -7.62 -10.50 2.58
N GLU A 19 -6.98 -11.20 1.65
CA GLU A 19 -5.81 -12.04 1.93
C GLU A 19 -4.63 -11.25 2.47
N PHE A 20 -4.45 -10.02 1.98
CA PHE A 20 -3.34 -9.16 2.36
C PHE A 20 -3.61 -8.30 3.60
N ARG A 21 -4.73 -8.50 4.31
CA ARG A 21 -4.89 -7.91 5.66
C ARG A 21 -3.76 -8.35 6.58
N PHE A 22 -3.29 -7.44 7.44
CA PHE A 22 -2.21 -7.72 8.39
C PHE A 22 -2.42 -9.01 9.17
N GLU A 23 -3.61 -9.21 9.75
CA GLU A 23 -3.93 -10.41 10.54
C GLU A 23 -3.79 -11.71 9.73
N ASN A 24 -4.18 -11.67 8.45
CA ASN A 24 -4.08 -12.81 7.55
C ASN A 24 -2.61 -13.08 7.17
N GLN A 25 -1.83 -12.03 6.88
CA GLN A 25 -0.41 -12.18 6.57
C GLN A 25 0.42 -12.58 7.79
N LYS A 26 0.08 -12.08 8.98
CA LYS A 26 0.66 -12.49 10.26
C LYS A 26 0.49 -13.98 10.50
N LYS A 27 -0.71 -14.51 10.26
CA LYS A 27 -1.02 -15.94 10.40
C LYS A 27 -0.36 -16.81 9.31
N LYS A 28 -0.43 -16.38 8.04
CA LYS A 28 -0.01 -17.21 6.89
C LYS A 28 1.49 -17.11 6.57
N ASN A 29 2.07 -15.94 6.77
CA ASN A 29 3.40 -15.57 6.29
C ASN A 29 4.26 -14.87 7.37
N PRO A 30 4.34 -15.34 8.62
CA PRO A 30 4.98 -14.60 9.73
C PRO A 30 6.46 -14.25 9.50
N LYS A 31 7.15 -14.93 8.59
CA LYS A 31 8.57 -14.66 8.25
C LYS A 31 8.79 -13.65 7.12
N LYS A 32 7.73 -13.20 6.42
CA LYS A 32 7.86 -12.29 5.26
C LYS A 32 8.02 -10.81 5.65
N CYS A 33 7.76 -10.45 6.90
CA CYS A 33 7.91 -9.09 7.42
C CYS A 33 8.18 -9.14 8.93
N SER A 34 9.03 -8.26 9.45
CA SER A 34 9.25 -8.12 10.89
C SER A 34 7.96 -7.74 11.64
N CYS A 35 7.15 -6.83 11.09
CA CYS A 35 5.88 -6.39 11.67
C CYS A 35 4.90 -7.56 11.92
N TYR A 36 5.01 -8.67 11.17
CA TYR A 36 4.15 -9.84 11.40
C TYR A 36 4.51 -10.60 12.68
N ARG A 37 5.76 -10.56 13.11
CA ARG A 37 6.20 -11.20 14.37
C ARG A 37 6.00 -10.30 15.57
N GLU A 38 6.07 -9.00 15.33
CA GLU A 38 5.92 -7.95 16.32
C GLU A 38 4.49 -7.39 16.22
N ASP A 39 4.39 -6.09 15.94
CA ASP A 39 3.13 -5.36 15.83
C ASP A 39 2.98 -4.68 14.46
N LYS A 40 1.79 -4.16 14.19
CA LYS A 40 1.43 -3.42 12.98
C LYS A 40 2.41 -2.27 12.76
N CYS A 41 2.87 -2.10 11.51
CA CYS A 41 3.72 -0.97 11.18
C CYS A 41 2.97 0.39 11.30
N HIS A 42 1.64 0.39 11.20
CA HIS A 42 0.77 1.55 11.41
C HIS A 42 -0.47 1.15 12.22
N ASN A 43 -0.91 1.98 13.16
CA ASN A 43 -2.10 1.68 13.96
C ASN A 43 -3.39 2.08 13.23
N ILE A 44 -3.81 1.27 12.26
CA ILE A 44 -5.10 1.39 11.58
C ILE A 44 -5.89 0.08 11.67
N GLU A 45 -7.22 0.19 11.72
CA GLU A 45 -8.12 -0.96 11.95
C GLU A 45 -7.97 -2.01 10.84
N GLN A 46 -7.99 -1.58 9.58
CA GLN A 46 -7.96 -2.45 8.40
C GLN A 46 -6.63 -2.37 7.65
N LEU A 47 -5.50 -2.51 8.37
CA LEU A 47 -4.17 -2.47 7.76
C LEU A 47 -4.03 -3.52 6.66
N ASN A 48 -3.76 -3.06 5.44
CA ASN A 48 -3.51 -3.88 4.27
C ASN A 48 -2.03 -3.87 3.88
N CYS A 49 -1.45 -5.05 3.71
CA CYS A 49 -0.03 -5.24 3.39
C CYS A 49 0.24 -5.50 1.90
N PHE A 50 -0.76 -5.35 1.02
CA PHE A 50 -0.60 -5.62 -0.41
C PHE A 50 0.43 -4.67 -1.05
N LEU A 51 0.31 -3.37 -0.76
CA LEU A 51 1.26 -2.37 -1.21
C LEU A 51 2.38 -2.27 -0.18
N CYS A 52 3.47 -3.03 -0.41
CA CYS A 52 4.70 -2.92 0.39
C CYS A 52 5.43 -1.57 0.20
N TYR A 53 5.04 -0.81 -0.83
CA TYR A 53 5.53 0.52 -1.15
C TYR A 53 4.37 1.40 -1.64
N CYS A 54 4.44 2.70 -1.37
CA CYS A 54 3.40 3.64 -1.78
C CYS A 54 3.44 3.89 -3.30
N PRO A 55 2.36 3.61 -4.05
CA PRO A 55 2.34 3.84 -5.50
C PRO A 55 2.51 5.32 -5.89
N GLU A 56 2.32 6.22 -4.92
CA GLU A 56 2.43 7.67 -5.10
C GLU A 56 3.77 8.24 -4.61
N TYR A 57 4.72 7.41 -4.17
CA TYR A 57 6.06 7.92 -3.88
C TYR A 57 6.79 8.20 -5.20
N ASP A 58 7.39 9.37 -5.28
CA ASP A 58 8.14 9.82 -6.43
C ASP A 58 9.57 9.29 -6.39
N ASN A 59 9.86 8.32 -7.24
CA ASN A 59 11.18 7.72 -7.41
C ASN A 59 11.94 8.29 -8.62
N SER A 60 11.43 9.36 -9.26
CA SER A 60 12.13 10.02 -10.37
C SER A 60 13.25 10.94 -9.92
N VAL A 61 13.27 11.30 -8.63
CA VAL A 61 14.31 12.11 -7.98
C VAL A 61 14.96 11.32 -6.84
N GLU A 62 16.26 11.50 -6.65
CA GLU A 62 17.04 10.76 -5.65
C GLU A 62 16.53 11.00 -4.22
N SER A 63 16.12 12.23 -3.92
CA SER A 63 15.55 12.61 -2.62
C SER A 63 14.19 11.97 -2.36
N GLY A 64 13.54 11.39 -3.36
CA GLY A 64 12.15 10.97 -3.25
C GLY A 64 11.15 12.13 -3.25
N GLY A 65 9.87 11.80 -3.11
CA GLY A 65 8.78 12.77 -2.97
C GLY A 65 7.40 12.10 -2.87
N CYS A 66 6.34 12.91 -2.84
CA CYS A 66 4.96 12.44 -2.83
C CYS A 66 4.14 13.06 -3.96
N LYS A 67 3.71 12.25 -4.93
CA LYS A 67 2.94 12.70 -6.10
C LYS A 67 1.56 13.27 -5.75
N ILE A 68 1.03 12.90 -4.59
CA ILE A 68 -0.28 13.36 -4.10
C ILE A 68 -0.17 14.41 -2.99
N ASN A 69 1.05 14.87 -2.66
CA ASN A 69 1.29 15.88 -1.62
C ASN A 69 0.60 15.55 -0.28
N SER A 70 0.72 14.30 0.18
CA SER A 70 0.15 13.90 1.47
C SER A 70 0.73 14.74 2.61
N ILE A 71 -0.15 15.33 3.41
CA ILE A 71 0.19 16.05 4.66
C ILE A 71 0.99 15.19 5.65
N LYS A 72 0.87 13.85 5.58
CA LYS A 72 1.59 12.93 6.47
C LYS A 72 3.03 12.64 6.01
N GLY A 73 3.43 13.07 4.82
CA GLY A 73 4.82 12.92 4.37
C GLY A 73 5.68 14.08 4.85
N LYS A 74 6.96 13.81 5.13
CA LYS A 74 7.89 14.80 5.68
C LYS A 74 9.28 14.65 5.06
N TRP A 75 10.06 15.72 5.10
CA TRP A 75 11.47 15.66 4.75
C TRP A 75 12.29 15.19 5.95
N PHE A 76 13.04 14.11 5.76
CA PHE A 76 14.07 13.68 6.70
C PHE A 76 15.43 14.21 6.23
N VAL A 77 16.12 14.93 7.13
CA VAL A 77 17.42 15.55 6.86
C VAL A 77 18.47 14.94 7.78
N SER A 78 19.59 14.49 7.21
CA SER A 78 20.71 13.93 7.94
C SER A 78 22.03 14.39 7.30
N GLY A 79 22.71 15.34 7.94
CA GLY A 79 23.83 16.06 7.34
C GLY A 79 23.37 16.78 6.07
N ASP A 80 24.11 16.60 4.98
CA ASP A 80 23.79 17.19 3.68
C ASP A 80 22.76 16.39 2.85
N LYS A 81 22.28 15.25 3.39
CA LYS A 81 21.29 14.40 2.71
C LYS A 81 19.87 14.77 3.13
N LYS A 82 18.99 14.84 2.13
CA LYS A 82 17.55 15.09 2.30
C LYS A 82 16.77 14.00 1.56
N ILE A 83 15.98 13.23 2.29
CA ILE A 83 15.13 12.17 1.74
C ILE A 83 13.68 12.36 2.16
N TRP A 84 12.75 11.92 1.33
CA TRP A 84 11.32 11.94 1.62
C TRP A 84 10.96 10.76 2.52
N ASP A 85 10.35 11.06 3.65
CA ASP A 85 9.92 10.09 4.65
C ASP A 85 8.39 9.98 4.66
N CYS A 86 7.92 8.73 4.56
CA CYS A 86 6.51 8.36 4.59
C CYS A 86 6.14 7.55 5.83
N SER A 87 7.02 7.45 6.83
CA SER A 87 6.84 6.59 8.02
C SER A 87 5.55 6.84 8.82
N ASP A 88 5.00 8.06 8.78
CA ASP A 88 3.74 8.42 9.44
C ASP A 88 2.51 8.28 8.52
N CYS A 89 2.72 7.92 7.24
CA CYS A 89 1.69 7.93 6.20
C CYS A 89 1.11 6.53 5.95
N ASP A 90 -0.13 6.33 6.38
CA ASP A 90 -0.88 5.08 6.20
C ASP A 90 -1.47 4.88 4.80
N TYR A 91 -1.27 5.81 3.84
CA TYR A 91 -1.97 5.83 2.56
C TYR A 91 -1.90 4.50 1.80
N ALA A 92 -0.71 3.91 1.69
CA ALA A 92 -0.51 2.63 1.00
C ALA A 92 -1.19 1.45 1.69
N HIS A 93 -1.52 1.57 2.98
CA HIS A 93 -2.12 0.52 3.78
C HIS A 93 -3.64 0.56 3.85
N ARG A 94 -4.27 1.57 3.24
CA ARG A 94 -5.72 1.71 3.24
C ARG A 94 -6.36 0.80 2.20
N ARG A 95 -7.47 0.16 2.58
CA ARG A 95 -8.23 -0.76 1.72
C ARG A 95 -8.60 -0.13 0.39
N GLU A 96 -9.12 1.08 0.43
CA GLU A 96 -9.59 1.83 -0.74
C GLU A 96 -8.46 2.20 -1.70
N VAL A 97 -7.25 2.44 -1.19
CA VAL A 97 -6.07 2.73 -2.02
C VAL A 97 -5.61 1.47 -2.74
N VAL A 98 -5.56 0.34 -2.04
CA VAL A 98 -5.25 -0.97 -2.64
C VAL A 98 -6.29 -1.32 -3.71
N GLU A 99 -7.58 -1.12 -3.42
CA GLU A 99 -8.66 -1.39 -4.38
C GLU A 99 -8.53 -0.53 -5.63
N LYS A 100 -8.37 0.79 -5.48
CA LYS A 100 -8.18 1.73 -6.58
C LYS A 100 -6.96 1.36 -7.42
N TYR A 101 -5.84 1.00 -6.78
CA TYR A 101 -4.63 0.55 -7.45
C TYR A 101 -4.88 -0.70 -8.30
N LEU A 102 -5.51 -1.73 -7.72
CA LEU A 102 -5.81 -2.98 -8.42
C LEU A 102 -6.79 -2.78 -9.57
N ARG A 103 -7.84 -1.98 -9.38
CA ARG A 103 -8.80 -1.63 -10.45
C ARG A 103 -8.09 -0.96 -11.62
N LYS A 104 -7.23 0.02 -11.35
CA LYS A 104 -6.38 0.66 -12.37
C LYS A 104 -5.46 -0.34 -13.07
N LEU A 105 -4.79 -1.21 -12.32
CA LEU A 105 -3.89 -2.23 -12.84
C LEU A 105 -4.60 -3.18 -13.82
N PHE A 106 -5.81 -3.61 -13.47
CA PHE A 106 -6.62 -4.50 -14.30
C PHE A 106 -7.48 -3.78 -15.34
N ARG A 107 -7.31 -2.45 -15.51
CA ARG A 107 -8.08 -1.62 -16.45
C ARG A 107 -9.60 -1.77 -16.25
N LEU A 108 -9.99 -1.97 -15.00
CA LEU A 108 -11.36 -1.82 -14.53
C LEU A 108 -11.55 -0.34 -14.24
N SER A 109 -11.69 0.48 -15.28
CA SER A 109 -12.09 1.87 -15.09
C SER A 109 -13.45 1.92 -14.40
N ASP A 110 -13.64 2.95 -13.58
CA ASP A 110 -14.96 3.35 -13.09
C ASP A 110 -15.89 3.70 -14.26
#